data_AF-A0A484GVB9-F1
#
_entry.id   AF-A0A484GVB9-F1
#
_cell.length_a   1.000
_cell.length_b   1.000
_cell.length_c   1.000
_cell.angle_alpha   90.00
_cell.angle_beta   90.00
_cell.angle_gamma   90.00
#
_symmetry.space_group_name_H-M   'P 1'
#
loop_
_entity.id
_entity.type
_entity.pdbx_description
1 polymer ?
#
loop_
_entity_poly.entity_id
_entity_poly.type
_entity_poly.pdbx_seq_one_letter_code
_entity_poly.pdbx_strand_id
1 'polypeptide(L)'
;SKCKRSGDVAGTAKKRQAITMETKVKVIERMEQGEKMVDVAHSYNMNRSTIGTILKNKDKLMEHVNSAVPMMLTVISKKCGKVMQEME
;
A
#
# COMPACT_ATOMS: atom_id res chain seq x y z
N SER A 1 16.24 28.18 11.81
CA SER A 1 16.90 26.99 12.39
C SER A 1 16.75 25.80 11.45
N LYS A 2 17.80 25.43 10.70
CA LYS A 2 17.76 24.32 9.71
C LYS A 2 18.41 23.09 10.34
N CYS A 3 17.61 22.14 10.83
CA CYS A 3 18.12 20.90 11.42
C CYS A 3 18.82 20.06 10.34
N LYS A 4 20.16 20.10 10.33
CA LYS A 4 20.99 19.11 9.64
C LYS A 4 20.86 17.81 10.44
N ARG A 5 20.26 16.78 9.84
CA ARG A 5 20.34 15.42 10.38
C ARG A 5 21.66 14.83 9.92
N SER A 6 22.56 14.63 10.86
CA SER A 6 23.78 13.84 10.72
C SER A 6 23.41 12.44 10.22
N GLY A 7 23.89 12.09 9.03
CA GLY A 7 23.73 10.77 8.45
C GLY A 7 25.06 10.04 8.48
N ASP A 8 25.46 9.56 9.65
CA ASP A 8 26.50 8.54 9.77
C ASP A 8 25.81 7.21 10.02
N VAL A 9 25.59 6.44 8.95
CA VAL A 9 25.45 4.99 9.09
C VAL A 9 26.21 4.34 7.94
N ALA A 10 27.30 3.68 8.33
CA ALA A 10 28.17 2.92 7.46
C ALA A 10 27.35 2.06 6.48
N GLY A 11 27.72 2.14 5.20
CA GLY A 11 27.00 1.59 4.07
C GLY A 11 26.84 0.08 4.14
N THR A 12 25.78 -0.38 4.82
CA THR A 12 25.13 -1.64 4.48
C THR A 12 23.93 -1.29 3.63
N ALA A 13 24.01 -1.60 2.33
CA ALA A 13 22.87 -1.41 1.43
C ALA A 13 21.70 -2.23 1.99
N LYS A 14 20.73 -1.55 2.61
CA LYS A 14 19.52 -2.19 3.14
C LYS A 14 18.85 -2.91 1.96
N LYS A 15 18.77 -4.24 2.03
CA LYS A 15 18.08 -5.05 1.02
C LYS A 15 16.65 -4.51 0.87
N ARG A 16 16.20 -4.40 -0.38
CA ARG A 16 14.86 -3.89 -0.69
C ARG A 16 13.82 -4.79 -0.03
N GLN A 17 13.05 -4.23 0.91
CA GLN A 17 11.91 -4.93 1.50
C GLN A 17 10.71 -4.81 0.56
N ALA A 18 10.06 -5.95 0.28
CA ALA A 18 8.80 -5.97 -0.46
C ALA A 18 7.66 -5.57 0.49
N ILE A 19 6.96 -4.49 0.15
CA ILE A 19 5.81 -3.99 0.93
C ILE A 19 4.54 -4.32 0.17
N THR A 20 3.62 -5.03 0.82
CA THR A 20 2.31 -5.41 0.27
C THR A 20 1.41 -4.19 0.07
N MET A 21 0.46 -4.29 -0.85
CA MET A 21 -0.49 -3.19 -1.14
C MET A 21 -1.33 -2.84 0.10
N GLU A 22 -1.81 -3.85 0.82
CA GLU A 22 -2.56 -3.67 2.08
C GLU A 22 -1.80 -2.81 3.09
N THR A 23 -0.50 -3.08 3.28
CA THR A 23 0.32 -2.30 4.23
C THR A 23 0.41 -0.83 3.82
N LYS A 24 0.51 -0.54 2.51
CA LYS A 24 0.56 0.83 2.01
C LYS A 24 -0.77 1.56 2.23
N VAL A 25 -1.90 0.87 2.05
CA VAL A 25 -3.24 1.45 2.32
C VAL A 25 -3.40 1.76 3.80
N LYS A 26 -3.03 0.84 4.69
CA LYS A 26 -3.07 1.07 6.16
C LYS A 26 -2.21 2.25 6.60
N VAL A 27 -1.03 2.43 5.98
CA VAL A 27 -0.17 3.59 6.23
C VAL A 27 -0.85 4.90 5.81
N ILE A 28 -1.54 4.91 4.67
CA ILE A 28 -2.28 6.10 4.20
C ILE A 28 -3.42 6.43 5.16
N GLU A 29 -4.21 5.43 5.55
CA GLU A 29 -5.35 5.60 6.45
C GLU A 29 -4.95 6.27 7.77
N ARG A 30 -3.87 5.78 8.42
CA ARG A 30 -3.35 6.38 9.66
C ARG A 30 -2.85 7.82 9.49
N MET A 31 -2.25 8.12 8.34
CA MET A 31 -1.79 9.47 8.05
C MET A 31 -2.96 10.43 7.78
N GLU A 32 -4.06 9.94 7.19
CA GLU A 32 -5.31 10.71 7.02
C GLU A 32 -6.05 10.90 8.34
N GLN A 33 -5.95 9.95 9.28
CA GLN A 33 -6.41 10.10 10.66
C GLN A 33 -5.61 11.16 11.46
N GLY A 34 -4.50 11.66 10.91
CA GLY A 34 -3.67 12.69 11.52
C GLY A 34 -2.56 12.16 12.42
N GLU A 35 -2.24 10.86 12.36
CA GLU A 35 -1.04 10.34 13.04
C GLU A 35 0.23 11.00 12.47
N LYS A 36 1.24 11.23 13.32
CA LYS A 36 2.50 11.81 12.85
C LYS A 36 3.27 10.77 12.05
N MET A 37 3.91 11.22 10.98
CA MET A 37 4.77 10.38 10.12
C MET A 37 5.84 9.60 10.88
N VAL A 38 6.29 10.12 12.01
CA VAL A 38 7.32 9.47 12.86
C VAL A 38 6.76 8.23 13.55
N ASP A 39 5.56 8.35 14.11
CA ASP A 39 4.91 7.31 14.87
C ASP A 39 4.52 6.16 13.92
N VAL A 40 3.93 6.48 12.76
CA VAL A 40 3.61 5.51 11.71
C VAL A 40 4.88 4.79 11.22
N ALA A 41 5.96 5.53 10.94
CA ALA A 41 7.22 4.93 10.51
C ALA A 41 7.77 3.94 11.55
N HIS A 42 7.65 4.27 12.84
CA HIS A 42 8.09 3.40 13.93
C HIS A 42 7.22 2.15 14.06
N SER A 43 5.88 2.29 13.98
CA SER A 43 4.95 1.16 14.06
C SER A 43 5.20 0.12 12.96
N TYR A 44 5.54 0.56 11.75
CA TYR A 44 5.79 -0.33 10.62
C TYR A 44 7.29 -0.65 10.40
N ASN A 45 8.19 -0.18 11.28
CA ASN A 45 9.65 -0.30 11.14
C ASN A 45 10.18 0.19 9.76
N MET A 46 9.52 1.20 9.19
CA MET A 46 9.85 1.74 7.87
C MET A 46 10.65 3.03 7.97
N ASN A 47 11.47 3.29 6.96
CA ASN A 47 12.14 4.58 6.84
C ASN A 47 11.12 5.68 6.52
N ARG A 48 11.33 6.88 7.08
CA ARG A 48 10.50 8.07 6.79
C ARG A 48 10.42 8.39 5.29
N SER A 49 11.49 8.13 4.54
CA SER A 49 11.53 8.28 3.08
C SER A 49 10.60 7.30 2.36
N THR A 50 10.47 6.07 2.87
CA THR A 50 9.52 5.07 2.36
C THR A 50 8.08 5.56 2.56
N ILE A 51 7.74 6.03 3.77
CA ILE A 51 6.41 6.60 4.05
C ILE A 51 6.11 7.80 3.14
N GLY A 52 7.08 8.71 2.97
CA GLY A 52 6.94 9.83 2.04
C GLY A 52 6.72 9.40 0.58
N THR A 53 7.33 8.30 0.15
CA THR A 53 7.13 7.75 -1.20
C THR A 53 5.75 7.09 -1.35
N ILE A 54 5.24 6.46 -0.30
CA ILE A 54 3.88 5.92 -0.26
C ILE A 54 2.86 7.06 -0.42
N LEU A 55 3.03 8.16 0.32
CA LEU A 55 2.13 9.32 0.24
C LEU A 55 2.15 9.98 -1.14
N LYS A 56 3.32 10.13 -1.76
CA LYS A 56 3.43 10.67 -3.14
C LYS A 56 2.68 9.83 -4.17
N ASN A 57 2.57 8.54 -3.92
CA ASN A 57 1.92 7.59 -4.82
C ASN A 57 0.52 7.17 -4.33
N LYS A 58 -0.06 7.89 -3.37
CA LYS A 58 -1.35 7.58 -2.75
C LYS A 58 -2.46 7.44 -3.79
N ASP A 59 -2.60 8.42 -4.70
CA ASP A 59 -3.69 8.42 -5.70
C ASP A 59 -3.64 7.20 -6.61
N LYS A 60 -2.44 6.87 -7.11
CA LYS A 60 -2.22 5.67 -7.92
C LYS A 60 -2.52 4.40 -7.12
N LEU A 61 -2.12 4.35 -5.85
CA LEU A 61 -2.41 3.21 -4.99
C LEU A 61 -3.91 3.01 -4.82
N MET A 62 -4.66 4.09 -4.56
CA MET A 62 -6.12 4.03 -4.37
C MET A 62 -6.85 3.66 -5.67
N GLU A 63 -6.40 4.18 -6.82
CA GLU A 63 -6.91 3.76 -8.14
C GLU A 63 -6.69 2.25 -8.36
N HIS A 64 -5.48 1.75 -8.10
CA HIS A 64 -5.18 0.32 -8.21
C HIS A 64 -6.05 -0.52 -7.26
N VAL A 65 -6.25 -0.08 -6.03
CA VAL A 65 -7.12 -0.79 -5.07
C VAL A 65 -8.56 -0.80 -5.58
N ASN A 66 -9.11 0.34 -5.97
CA ASN A 66 -10.47 0.43 -6.50
C ASN A 66 -10.68 -0.41 -7.76
N SER A 67 -9.69 -0.44 -8.66
CA SER A 67 -9.73 -1.28 -9.87
C SER A 67 -9.61 -2.78 -9.60
N ALA A 68 -8.97 -3.18 -8.49
CA ALA A 68 -8.77 -4.58 -8.10
C ALA A 68 -9.91 -5.14 -7.24
N VAL A 69 -10.69 -4.29 -6.56
CA VAL A 69 -11.85 -4.67 -5.73
C VAL A 69 -12.91 -5.53 -6.45
N PRO A 70 -13.24 -5.36 -7.75
CA PRO A 70 -14.15 -6.29 -8.42
C PRO A 70 -13.60 -7.73 -8.56
N MET A 71 -12.28 -7.94 -8.43
CA MET A 71 -11.70 -9.29 -8.56
C MET A 71 -11.84 -10.13 -7.29
N MET A 72 -11.78 -9.54 -6.09
CA MET A 72 -11.91 -10.30 -4.84
C MET A 72 -13.37 -10.61 -4.45
N LEU A 73 -14.34 -9.85 -4.96
CA LEU A 73 -15.78 -10.02 -4.65
C LEU A 73 -16.51 -11.06 -5.51
N THR A 74 -15.86 -11.68 -6.50
CA THR A 74 -16.51 -12.65 -7.41
C THR A 74 -16.49 -14.10 -6.91
N VAL A 75 -15.90 -14.39 -5.73
CA VAL A 75 -15.96 -15.72 -5.09
C VAL A 75 -17.22 -15.87 -4.22
N ILE A 76 -18.36 -15.39 -4.70
CA ILE A 76 -19.65 -15.93 -4.28
C ILE A 76 -20.16 -16.70 -5.49
N SER A 77 -19.69 -17.94 -5.59
CA SER A 77 -20.07 -18.88 -6.64
C SER A 77 -21.59 -18.97 -6.69
N LYS A 78 -22.20 -18.44 -7.75
CA LYS A 78 -23.58 -18.75 -8.11
C LYS A 78 -23.62 -20.22 -8.49
N LYS A 79 -24.16 -21.07 -7.62
CA LYS A 79 -24.72 -22.36 -8.03
C LYS A 79 -25.96 -22.04 -8.88
N CYS A 80 -25.81 -21.90 -10.20
CA CYS A 80 -26.96 -21.90 -11.10
C CYS A 80 -26.55 -22.30 -12.53
N GLY A 81 -26.98 -23.49 -12.92
CA GLY A 81 -27.48 -23.81 -14.27
C GLY A 81 -26.51 -23.68 -15.45
N LYS A 82 -25.97 -24.83 -15.88
CA LYS A 82 -25.47 -25.05 -17.23
C LYS A 82 -26.60 -24.86 -18.24
N VAL A 83 -26.50 -23.85 -19.11
CA VAL A 83 -27.12 -23.84 -20.45
C VAL A 83 -26.10 -23.23 -21.41
N MET A 84 -25.46 -24.08 -22.21
CA MET A 84 -24.86 -23.69 -23.48
C MET A 84 -26.01 -23.59 -24.48
N GLN A 85 -26.18 -22.45 -25.13
CA GLN A 85 -26.91 -22.39 -26.40
C GLN A 85 -25.93 -21.94 -27.47
N GLU A 86 -25.66 -22.90 -28.33
CA GLU A 86 -25.11 -22.83 -29.67
C GLU A 86 -25.65 -21.61 -30.44
N MET A 87 -24.75 -20.78 -30.99
CA MET A 87 -25.11 -19.91 -32.11
C MET A 87 -24.61 -20.61 -33.37
N GLU A 88 -25.57 -20.85 -34.25
CA GLU A 88 -25.48 -21.32 -35.64
C GLU A 88 -24.38 -20.62 -36.46
#